data_AF-A0A820LMJ2-F1
#
_entry.id   AF-A0A820LMJ2-F1
#
_cell.length_a   1.000
_cell.length_b   1.000
_cell.length_c   1.000
_cell.angle_alpha   90.00
_cell.angle_beta   90.00
_cell.angle_gamma   90.00
#
_symmetry.space_group_name_H-M   'P 1'
#
loop_
_entity.id
_entity.type
_entity.pdbx_description
1 polymer ?
#
loop_
_entity_poly.entity_id
_entity_poly.type
_entity_poly.pdbx_seq_one_letter_code
_entity_poly.pdbx_strand_id
1 'polypeptide(L)'
;RHPFIFDADENCCQILENTGHSFQVSGNGYSYITGGPVLDEYQFLQFHMHWGSNDNEGSEHVVDGIRSPAELHIVTWNTSKYKTPQEAVASEEFGGLMVFAVLINIIPTDNIHMDKLLELFPKITHKGEKINFDYNTISLRNLMPENIQDYYTYDGSLTTPMC
;
A
#
# COMPACT_ATOMS: atom_id res chain seq x y z
N ARG A 1 13.88 17.93 1.37
CA ARG A 1 12.54 17.32 1.20
C ARG A 1 11.91 17.20 2.57
N HIS A 2 10.61 17.45 2.73
CA HIS A 2 9.96 17.30 4.03
C HIS A 2 9.76 15.81 4.35
N PRO A 3 9.84 15.43 5.63
CA PRO A 3 9.59 14.07 6.03
C PRO A 3 8.12 13.70 5.83
N PHE A 4 7.86 12.45 5.49
CA PHE A 4 6.53 11.88 5.66
C PHE A 4 6.27 11.65 7.15
N ILE A 5 5.04 11.91 7.58
CA ILE A 5 4.54 11.64 8.92
C ILE A 5 3.36 10.69 8.76
N PHE A 6 3.51 9.47 9.27
CA PHE A 6 2.49 8.43 9.24
C PHE A 6 1.82 8.35 10.60
N ASP A 7 0.59 8.81 10.72
CA ASP A 7 -0.24 8.65 11.91
C ASP A 7 -1.07 7.35 11.80
N ALA A 8 -0.39 6.25 11.49
CA ALA A 8 -1.00 4.99 11.04
C ALA A 8 -0.56 3.76 11.85
N ASP A 9 -0.02 3.97 13.05
CA ASP A 9 1.08 3.13 13.51
C ASP A 9 0.70 1.74 14.04
N GLU A 10 -0.49 1.54 14.63
CA GLU A 10 -0.79 0.24 15.27
C GLU A 10 -2.11 -0.42 14.85
N ASN A 11 -3.09 0.33 14.31
CA ASN A 11 -4.47 -0.18 14.16
C ASN A 11 -5.09 0.10 12.78
N CYS A 12 -4.28 0.25 11.74
CA CYS A 12 -4.68 0.78 10.43
C CYS A 12 -5.76 -0.02 9.70
N CYS A 13 -5.90 -1.32 10.01
CA CYS A 13 -6.25 -2.30 9.00
C CYS A 13 -7.32 -3.27 9.54
N GLN A 14 -8.33 -3.61 8.74
CA GLN A 14 -9.50 -4.34 9.24
C GLN A 14 -9.95 -5.53 8.38
N ILE A 15 -9.90 -5.38 7.05
CA ILE A 15 -10.46 -6.35 6.10
C ILE A 15 -9.36 -6.81 5.15
N LEU A 16 -9.21 -8.12 5.02
CA LEU A 16 -8.38 -8.75 4.01
C LEU A 16 -9.29 -9.40 2.96
N GLU A 17 -9.07 -9.11 1.69
CA GLU A 17 -9.86 -9.60 0.57
C GLU A 17 -8.94 -10.14 -0.54
N ASN A 18 -9.35 -11.23 -1.19
CA ASN A 18 -8.80 -11.65 -2.47
C ASN A 18 -9.61 -11.01 -3.61
N THR A 19 -9.06 -10.02 -4.30
CA THR A 19 -9.77 -9.30 -5.37
C THR A 19 -9.84 -10.09 -6.67
N GLY A 20 -9.11 -11.21 -6.76
CA GLY A 20 -8.85 -11.95 -7.98
C GLY A 20 -7.73 -11.36 -8.84
N HIS A 21 -7.16 -10.22 -8.44
CA HIS A 21 -5.97 -9.60 -9.06
C HIS A 21 -4.79 -9.53 -8.08
N SER A 22 -5.09 -9.28 -6.80
CA SER A 22 -4.16 -9.30 -5.68
C SER A 22 -4.93 -9.71 -4.42
N PHE A 23 -4.24 -9.82 -3.28
CA PHE A 23 -4.90 -9.54 -2.00
C PHE A 23 -5.00 -8.02 -1.78
N GLN A 24 -5.96 -7.57 -1.00
CA GLN A 24 -6.09 -6.18 -0.59
C GLN A 24 -6.42 -6.13 0.91
N VAL A 25 -5.73 -5.25 1.63
CA VAL A 25 -6.04 -4.94 3.03
C VAL A 25 -6.62 -3.53 3.10
N SER A 26 -7.87 -3.42 3.54
CA SER A 26 -8.57 -2.14 3.66
C SER A 26 -8.28 -1.44 4.98
N GLY A 27 -8.16 -0.12 4.91
CA GLY A 27 -8.01 0.76 6.05
C GLY A 27 -9.27 0.86 6.92
N ASN A 28 -9.07 1.23 8.18
CA ASN A 28 -10.14 1.44 9.16
C ASN A 28 -10.80 2.84 9.07
N GLY A 29 -10.25 3.75 8.24
CA GLY A 29 -10.73 5.13 8.09
C GLY A 29 -10.18 6.14 9.12
N TYR A 30 -9.17 5.78 9.91
CA TYR A 30 -8.61 6.63 10.97
C TYR A 30 -7.10 6.85 10.87
N SER A 31 -6.44 6.30 9.85
CA SER A 31 -5.01 6.44 9.64
C SER A 31 -4.70 7.45 8.55
N TYR A 32 -3.82 8.41 8.84
CA TYR A 32 -3.51 9.54 7.97
C TYR A 32 -2.01 9.67 7.72
N ILE A 33 -1.68 10.27 6.58
CA ILE A 33 -0.32 10.57 6.16
C ILE A 33 -0.27 12.03 5.76
N THR A 34 0.74 12.73 6.27
CA THR A 34 1.02 14.14 5.95
C THR A 34 2.50 14.33 5.63
N GLY A 35 2.83 15.49 5.05
CA GLY A 35 4.21 15.85 4.70
C GLY A 35 4.67 15.26 3.38
N GLY A 36 5.98 15.05 3.25
CA GLY A 36 6.57 14.63 1.98
C GLY A 36 6.51 15.71 0.89
N PRO A 37 6.14 15.38 -0.36
CA PRO A 37 6.05 16.35 -1.47
C PRO A 37 4.77 17.20 -1.46
N VAL A 38 3.82 16.91 -0.57
CA VAL A 38 2.49 17.54 -0.54
C VAL A 38 2.21 18.17 0.83
N LEU A 39 1.39 19.23 0.85
CA LEU A 39 0.95 19.90 2.08
C LEU A 39 -0.43 19.43 2.56
N ASP A 40 -1.15 18.70 1.72
CA ASP A 40 -2.50 18.20 2.00
C ASP A 40 -2.47 16.99 2.95
N GLU A 41 -3.61 16.72 3.57
CA GLU A 41 -3.84 15.51 4.34
C GLU A 41 -4.35 14.37 3.45
N TYR A 42 -3.75 13.19 3.60
CA TYR A 42 -4.13 11.98 2.91
C TYR A 42 -4.53 10.89 3.90
N GLN A 43 -5.67 10.25 3.67
CA GLN A 43 -6.11 9.13 4.50
C GLN A 43 -5.75 7.80 3.84
N PHE A 44 -5.26 6.85 4.64
CA PHE A 44 -5.01 5.48 4.21
C PHE A 44 -6.30 4.79 3.78
N LEU A 45 -6.32 4.29 2.55
CA LEU A 45 -7.47 3.62 1.95
C LEU A 45 -7.32 2.11 1.95
N GLN A 46 -6.23 1.62 1.36
CA GLN A 46 -5.92 0.20 1.25
C GLN A 46 -4.44 0.00 0.93
N PHE A 47 -3.93 -1.21 1.19
CA PHE A 47 -2.71 -1.66 0.55
C PHE A 47 -2.90 -2.99 -0.18
N HIS A 48 -2.08 -3.21 -1.19
CA HIS A 48 -2.01 -4.45 -1.97
C HIS A 48 -0.57 -4.64 -2.47
N MET A 49 -0.30 -5.78 -3.12
CA MET A 49 1.04 -6.09 -3.58
C MET A 49 1.01 -6.65 -5.00
N HIS A 50 2.07 -6.36 -5.75
CA HIS A 50 2.37 -6.96 -7.04
C HIS A 50 3.56 -7.90 -6.84
N TRP A 51 3.52 -9.09 -7.44
CA TRP A 51 4.61 -10.06 -7.38
C TRP A 51 4.66 -10.88 -8.67
N GLY A 52 5.84 -11.38 -9.00
CA GLY A 52 6.04 -12.17 -10.21
C GLY A 52 5.86 -13.66 -10.02
N SER A 53 6.12 -14.39 -11.11
CA SER A 53 6.11 -15.86 -11.11
C SER A 53 7.37 -16.48 -10.52
N ASN A 54 8.40 -15.66 -10.28
CA ASN A 54 9.70 -16.06 -9.76
C ASN A 54 10.35 -14.91 -9.00
N ASP A 55 11.45 -15.20 -8.32
CA ASP A 55 12.12 -14.29 -7.39
C ASP A 55 12.93 -13.15 -8.05
N ASN A 56 12.99 -13.08 -9.38
CA ASN A 56 13.80 -12.08 -10.10
C ASN A 56 12.97 -10.94 -10.70
N GLU A 57 11.64 -11.02 -10.66
CA GLU A 57 10.75 -10.03 -11.25
C GLU A 57 9.41 -10.00 -10.52
N GLY A 58 8.72 -8.86 -10.58
CA GLY A 58 7.37 -8.72 -10.00
C GLY A 58 7.02 -7.29 -9.62
N SER A 59 8.01 -6.45 -9.33
CA SER A 59 7.80 -5.02 -9.17
C SER A 59 7.36 -4.37 -10.48
N GLU A 60 6.45 -3.41 -10.36
CA GLU A 60 6.01 -2.58 -11.47
C GLU A 60 7.09 -1.55 -11.81
N HIS A 61 7.58 -0.86 -10.77
CA HIS A 61 8.70 0.06 -10.86
C HIS A 61 10.02 -0.67 -11.09
N VAL A 62 10.93 0.02 -11.81
CA VAL A 62 12.27 -0.44 -12.14
C VAL A 62 13.26 0.65 -11.74
N VAL A 63 14.27 0.30 -10.95
CA VAL A 63 15.32 1.24 -10.52
C VAL A 63 16.62 0.80 -11.17
N ASP A 64 17.25 1.71 -11.92
CA ASP A 64 18.51 1.46 -12.64
C ASP A 64 18.49 0.18 -13.51
N GLY A 65 17.33 -0.13 -14.10
CA GLY A 65 17.14 -1.31 -14.94
C GLY A 65 16.89 -2.63 -14.18
N ILE A 66 16.80 -2.58 -12.85
CA ILE A 66 16.60 -3.75 -11.99
C ILE A 66 15.16 -3.78 -11.47
N ARG A 67 14.52 -4.95 -11.59
CA ARG A 67 13.21 -5.25 -10.98
C ARG A 67 13.41 -5.97 -9.65
N SER A 68 12.52 -5.71 -8.71
CA SER A 68 12.41 -6.45 -7.45
C SER A 68 11.39 -7.59 -7.60
N PRO A 69 11.50 -8.66 -6.78
CA PRO A 69 10.53 -9.77 -6.78
C PRO A 69 9.08 -9.37 -6.49
N ALA A 70 8.88 -8.34 -5.69
CA ALA A 70 7.56 -7.82 -5.37
C ALA A 70 7.58 -6.32 -5.08
N GLU A 71 6.40 -5.71 -5.11
CA GLU A 71 6.17 -4.30 -4.82
C GLU A 71 4.87 -4.12 -4.05
N LEU A 72 4.95 -3.52 -2.87
CA LEU A 72 3.80 -3.16 -2.05
C LEU A 72 3.32 -1.76 -2.42
N HIS A 73 2.03 -1.61 -2.66
CA HIS A 73 1.35 -0.33 -2.86
C HIS A 73 0.50 0.01 -1.66
N ILE A 74 0.80 1.14 -1.02
CA ILE A 74 -0.04 1.73 0.04
C ILE A 74 -0.78 2.91 -0.58
N VAL A 75 -2.08 2.76 -0.76
CA VAL A 75 -2.94 3.73 -1.43
C VAL A 75 -3.59 4.65 -0.40
N THR A 76 -3.47 5.94 -0.64
CA THR A 76 -4.13 6.98 0.16
C THR A 76 -4.86 7.97 -0.73
N TRP A 77 -5.86 8.66 -0.16
CA TRP A 77 -6.70 9.62 -0.88
C TRP A 77 -6.73 10.98 -0.19
N ASN A 78 -6.82 12.05 -0.96
CA ASN A 78 -6.74 13.43 -0.47
C ASN A 78 -8.04 13.88 0.20
N THR A 79 -8.04 13.92 1.53
CA THR A 79 -9.20 14.34 2.34
C THR A 79 -9.39 15.85 2.36
N SER A 80 -8.34 16.61 2.03
CA SER A 80 -8.38 18.07 1.96
C SER A 80 -9.12 18.55 0.70
N LYS A 81 -9.11 17.75 -0.37
CA LYS A 81 -9.66 18.11 -1.68
C LYS A 81 -10.99 17.43 -2.01
N TYR A 82 -11.22 16.21 -1.53
CA TYR A 82 -12.41 15.42 -1.87
C TYR A 82 -13.18 15.01 -0.62
N LYS A 83 -14.49 14.75 -0.76
CA LYS A 83 -15.32 14.32 0.37
C LYS A 83 -15.33 12.81 0.55
N THR A 84 -15.04 12.07 -0.52
CA THR A 84 -15.04 10.60 -0.49
C THR A 84 -13.84 10.03 -1.27
N PRO A 85 -13.36 8.84 -0.91
CA PRO A 85 -12.35 8.14 -1.69
C PRO A 85 -12.78 7.94 -3.15
N GLN A 86 -14.08 7.69 -3.40
CA GLN A 86 -14.63 7.49 -4.73
C GLN A 86 -14.52 8.74 -5.61
N GLU A 87 -14.76 9.92 -5.03
CA GLU A 87 -14.54 11.20 -5.73
C GLU A 87 -13.06 11.41 -6.06
N ALA A 88 -12.16 11.08 -5.13
CA ALA A 88 -10.72 11.22 -5.33
C ALA A 88 -10.19 10.27 -6.43
N VAL A 89 -10.65 9.01 -6.44
CA VAL A 89 -10.29 8.00 -7.46
C VAL A 89 -10.86 8.36 -8.83
N ALA A 90 -12.06 8.92 -8.89
CA ALA A 90 -12.71 9.30 -10.16
C ALA A 90 -12.21 10.64 -10.73
N SER A 91 -11.38 11.37 -9.98
CA SER A 91 -10.88 12.67 -10.39
C SER A 91 -9.79 12.54 -11.45
N GLU A 92 -9.86 13.38 -12.48
CA GLU A 92 -8.80 13.55 -13.48
C GLU A 92 -7.74 14.57 -13.02
N GLU A 93 -7.91 15.19 -11.86
CA GLU A 93 -6.96 16.17 -11.32
C GLU A 93 -5.83 15.50 -10.52
N PHE A 94 -4.62 16.04 -10.66
CA PHE A 94 -3.47 15.62 -9.85
C PHE A 94 -3.73 15.76 -8.35
N GLY A 95 -3.08 14.87 -7.59
CA GLY A 95 -3.15 14.84 -6.15
C GLY A 95 -4.43 14.21 -5.58
N GLY A 96 -5.29 13.60 -6.40
CA GLY A 96 -6.41 12.77 -5.93
C GLY A 96 -5.98 11.68 -4.96
N LEU A 97 -4.92 10.97 -5.35
CA LEU A 97 -4.32 9.88 -4.59
C LEU A 97 -2.84 10.15 -4.37
N MET A 98 -2.32 9.57 -3.31
CA MET A 98 -0.88 9.40 -3.10
C MET A 98 -0.63 7.93 -2.83
N VAL A 99 0.17 7.29 -3.69
CA VAL A 99 0.50 5.86 -3.60
C VAL A 99 1.96 5.72 -3.24
N PHE A 100 2.24 5.01 -2.15
CA PHE A 100 3.60 4.66 -1.76
C PHE A 100 3.93 3.29 -2.32
N ALA A 101 4.97 3.24 -3.16
CA ALA A 101 5.53 1.99 -3.67
C ALA A 101 6.73 1.58 -2.81
N VAL A 102 6.67 0.40 -2.21
CA VAL A 102 7.77 -0.21 -1.45
C VAL A 102 8.26 -1.44 -2.21
N LEU A 103 9.50 -1.37 -2.71
CA LEU A 103 10.15 -2.50 -3.38
C LEU A 103 10.58 -3.55 -2.35
N ILE A 104 10.23 -4.81 -2.60
CA ILE A 104 10.49 -5.93 -1.70
C ILE A 104 11.56 -6.84 -2.31
N ASN A 105 12.62 -7.08 -1.55
CA ASN A 105 13.70 -7.99 -1.91
C ASN A 105 13.69 -9.22 -1.00
N ILE A 106 14.10 -10.36 -1.56
CA ILE A 106 14.22 -11.61 -0.81
C ILE A 106 15.60 -11.66 -0.17
N ILE A 107 15.63 -11.94 1.13
CA ILE A 107 16.85 -12.16 1.92
C ILE A 107 16.72 -13.46 2.73
N PRO A 108 17.83 -14.05 3.21
CA PRO A 108 17.81 -15.28 4.02
C PRO A 108 17.31 -15.10 5.47
N THR A 109 16.31 -14.24 5.69
CA THR A 109 15.72 -13.96 7.01
C THR A 109 14.22 -13.73 6.85
N ASP A 110 13.41 -14.38 7.68
CA ASP A 110 11.97 -14.25 7.67
C ASP A 110 11.52 -12.86 8.16
N ASN A 111 10.47 -12.32 7.54
CA ASN A 111 9.83 -11.09 7.97
C ASN A 111 8.60 -11.44 8.82
N ILE A 112 8.77 -11.40 10.14
CA ILE A 112 7.71 -11.72 11.12
C ILE A 112 6.42 -10.90 10.95
N HIS A 113 6.50 -9.72 10.34
CA HIS A 113 5.33 -8.87 10.12
C HIS A 113 4.56 -9.31 8.87
N MET A 114 5.26 -9.77 7.85
CA MET A 114 4.65 -10.37 6.67
C MET A 114 4.04 -11.74 7.02
N ASP A 115 4.68 -12.53 7.88
CA ASP A 115 4.17 -13.83 8.32
C ASP A 115 2.75 -13.73 8.91
N LYS A 116 2.49 -12.72 9.74
CA LYS A 116 1.15 -12.46 10.31
C LYS A 116 0.07 -12.25 9.24
N LEU A 117 0.42 -11.61 8.12
CA LEU A 117 -0.48 -11.44 6.99
C LEU A 117 -0.67 -12.76 6.23
N LEU A 118 0.43 -13.49 5.98
CA LEU A 118 0.40 -14.76 5.25
C LEU A 118 -0.38 -15.86 5.99
N GLU A 119 -0.37 -15.88 7.32
CA GLU A 119 -1.18 -16.79 8.14
C GLU A 119 -2.69 -16.64 7.89
N LEU A 120 -3.14 -15.51 7.37
CA LEU A 120 -4.54 -15.26 7.05
C LEU A 120 -4.94 -15.74 5.65
N PHE A 121 -3.99 -15.94 4.73
CA PHE A 121 -4.24 -16.24 3.32
C PHE A 121 -5.07 -17.52 3.08
N PRO A 122 -4.92 -18.60 3.86
CA PRO A 122 -5.77 -19.79 3.69
C PRO A 122 -7.27 -19.49 3.78
N LYS A 123 -7.67 -18.37 4.39
CA LYS A 123 -9.08 -17.97 4.55
C LYS A 123 -9.64 -17.15 3.37
N ILE A 124 -8.80 -16.79 2.39
CA ILE A 124 -9.18 -15.99 1.22
C ILE A 124 -8.59 -16.58 -0.08
N THR A 125 -8.66 -17.90 -0.21
CA THR A 125 -8.04 -18.63 -1.33
C THR A 125 -8.69 -18.30 -2.67
N HIS A 126 -9.99 -18.02 -2.68
CA HIS A 126 -10.76 -17.78 -3.88
C HIS A 126 -11.13 -16.31 -4.06
N LYS A 127 -11.25 -15.89 -5.32
CA LYS A 127 -11.68 -14.55 -5.69
C LYS A 127 -12.99 -14.16 -4.98
N GLY A 128 -12.99 -12.97 -4.38
CA GLY A 128 -14.13 -12.39 -3.66
C GLY A 128 -14.27 -12.83 -2.22
N GLU A 129 -13.44 -13.77 -1.75
CA GLU A 129 -13.39 -14.12 -0.33
C GLU A 129 -12.73 -12.99 0.46
N LYS A 130 -13.35 -12.68 1.60
CA LYS A 130 -12.87 -11.64 2.51
C LYS A 130 -13.09 -12.04 3.96
N ILE A 131 -12.20 -11.57 4.81
CA ILE A 131 -12.27 -11.76 6.26
C ILE A 131 -12.07 -10.44 6.99
N ASN A 132 -12.62 -10.35 8.19
CA ASN A 132 -12.17 -9.36 9.17
C ASN A 132 -11.07 -9.99 10.03
N PHE A 133 -10.14 -9.17 10.51
CA PHE A 133 -9.10 -9.58 11.45
C PHE A 133 -8.91 -8.51 12.54
N ASP A 134 -8.18 -8.84 13.60
CA ASP A 134 -7.93 -7.93 14.71
C ASP A 134 -7.08 -6.74 14.22
N TYR A 135 -7.48 -5.52 14.56
CA TYR A 135 -6.81 -4.30 14.10
C TYR A 135 -5.32 -4.24 14.49
N ASN A 136 -4.88 -4.97 15.53
CA ASN A 136 -3.47 -5.06 15.95
C ASN A 136 -2.65 -6.11 15.16
N THR A 137 -3.28 -6.84 14.23
CA THR A 137 -2.60 -7.93 13.50
C THR A 137 -1.55 -7.38 12.54
N ILE A 138 -1.87 -6.28 11.86
CA ILE A 138 -1.07 -5.68 10.79
C ILE A 138 -0.87 -4.20 11.11
N SER A 139 0.38 -3.76 11.05
CA SER A 139 0.77 -2.35 11.11
C SER A 139 1.41 -1.96 9.78
N LEU A 140 0.98 -0.84 9.20
CA LEU A 140 1.59 -0.31 7.97
C LEU A 140 3.06 0.04 8.16
N ARG A 141 3.43 0.58 9.32
CA ARG A 141 4.82 0.98 9.59
C ARG A 141 5.78 -0.21 9.55
N ASN A 142 5.33 -1.35 10.06
CA ASN A 142 6.08 -2.61 10.05
C ASN A 142 6.25 -3.23 8.65
N LEU A 143 5.46 -2.76 7.66
CA LEU A 143 5.60 -3.15 6.25
C LEU A 143 6.44 -2.15 5.45
N MET A 144 6.86 -1.04 6.06
CA MET A 144 7.68 -0.01 5.42
C MET A 144 9.17 -0.16 5.78
N PRO A 145 10.08 0.33 4.94
CA PRO A 145 11.51 0.37 5.27
C PRO A 145 11.78 1.22 6.50
N GLU A 146 12.88 0.95 7.21
CA GLU A 146 13.28 1.75 8.37
C GLU A 146 13.45 3.23 8.00
N ASN A 147 14.11 3.49 6.87
CA ASN A 147 14.26 4.82 6.30
C ASN A 147 13.14 5.10 5.28
N ILE A 148 12.24 6.02 5.66
CA ILE A 148 11.14 6.53 4.82
C ILE A 148 11.41 7.96 4.31
N GLN A 149 12.61 8.49 4.54
CA GLN A 149 12.98 9.87 4.19
C GLN A 149 13.60 9.96 2.80
N ASP A 150 14.21 8.87 2.34
CA ASP A 150 14.75 8.75 1.01
C ASP A 150 13.74 8.05 0.09
N TYR A 151 13.23 8.79 -0.90
CA TYR A 151 12.23 8.31 -1.84
C TYR A 151 12.38 8.98 -3.20
N TYR A 152 11.76 8.40 -4.22
CA TYR A 152 11.47 9.09 -5.48
C TYR A 152 10.00 9.49 -5.50
N THR A 153 9.68 10.59 -6.18
CA THR A 153 8.30 11.03 -6.35
C THR A 153 8.16 11.63 -7.74
N TYR A 154 7.03 11.34 -8.37
CA TYR A 154 6.66 11.83 -9.70
C TYR A 154 5.14 11.76 -9.84
N ASP A 155 4.58 12.61 -10.71
CA ASP A 155 3.16 12.56 -11.04
C ASP A 155 2.88 11.37 -11.95
N GLY A 156 1.97 10.49 -11.56
CA GLY A 156 1.65 9.24 -12.25
C GLY A 156 0.16 8.97 -12.35
N SER A 157 -0.18 7.73 -12.70
CA SER A 157 -1.54 7.18 -12.70
C SER A 157 -1.61 5.97 -11.77
N LEU A 158 -2.80 5.39 -11.56
CA LEU A 158 -2.92 4.05 -11.01
C LEU A 158 -2.30 3.02 -12.00
N THR A 159 -2.24 1.75 -11.60
CA THR A 159 -1.68 0.66 -12.43
C THR A 159 -2.67 -0.48 -12.70
N THR A 160 -3.96 -0.28 -12.41
CA THR A 160 -5.04 -1.28 -12.57
C THR A 160 -6.10 -0.73 -13.55
N PRO A 161 -7.16 -1.44 -13.95
CA PRO A 161 -8.03 -0.92 -15.01
C PRO A 161 -8.61 0.47 -14.69
N MET A 162 -8.52 1.38 -15.68
CA MET A 162 -8.60 2.86 -15.61
C MET A 162 -7.25 3.60 -15.47
N CYS A 163 -6.14 2.87 -15.66
CA CYS A 163 -4.76 3.32 -15.49
C CYS A 163 -4.53 3.56 -14.02
#